data_AF-X7E2Z2-F1
#
_entry.id   AF-X7E2Z2-F1
#
_cell.length_a   1.000
_cell.length_b   1.000
_cell.length_c   1.000
_cell.angle_alpha   90.00
_cell.angle_beta   90.00
_cell.angle_gamma   90.00
#
_symmetry.space_group_name_H-M   'P 1'
#
loop_
_entity.id
_entity.type
_entity.pdbx_description
1 polymer ?
#
loop_
_entity_poly.entity_id
_entity_poly.type
_entity_poly.pdbx_seq_one_letter_code
_entity_poly.pdbx_strand_id
1 'polypeptide(L)'
;MDALNFRHRISEPGYFSSWHVAGDPTLIVIRSGILRITLRNGDYRDFTAGDMFIAQDCLQADEVFNDQVHGHTAELIGDQALSAVHIKLSSLGD
;
A
#
# COMPACT_ATOMS: atom_id res chain seq x y z
N MET A 1 -15.63 -8.84 9.74
CA MET A 1 -14.55 -7.91 9.38
C MET A 1 -15.20 -6.58 9.10
N ASP A 2 -14.94 -5.57 9.92
CA ASP A 2 -15.58 -4.26 9.80
C ASP A 2 -14.61 -3.27 9.14
N ALA A 3 -15.16 -2.31 8.39
CA ALA A 3 -14.38 -1.21 7.84
C ALA A 3 -14.32 -0.05 8.84
N LEU A 4 -13.11 0.36 9.21
CA LEU A 4 -12.87 1.49 10.12
C LEU A 4 -12.76 2.82 9.38
N ASN A 5 -12.34 2.79 8.10
CA ASN A 5 -12.15 3.99 7.29
C ASN A 5 -12.25 3.67 5.80
N PHE A 6 -12.68 4.66 5.02
CA PHE A 6 -12.66 4.64 3.57
C PHE A 6 -11.90 5.88 3.07
N ARG A 7 -10.91 5.69 2.20
CA ARG A 7 -10.16 6.77 1.56
C ARG A 7 -10.01 6.51 0.07
N HIS A 8 -10.39 7.49 -0.73
CA HIS A 8 -9.99 7.56 -2.13
C HIS A 8 -8.62 8.28 -2.21
N ARG A 9 -7.65 7.62 -2.83
CA ARG A 9 -6.31 8.15 -3.04
C ARG A 9 -6.05 8.33 -4.53
N ILE A 10 -5.58 9.51 -4.90
CA ILE A 10 -5.11 9.83 -6.25
C ILE A 10 -3.63 10.18 -6.15
N SER A 11 -2.82 9.78 -7.12
CA SER A 11 -1.41 10.12 -7.21
C SER A 11 -1.05 10.44 -8.66
N GLU A 12 -0.30 11.52 -8.84
CA GLU A 12 0.12 12.01 -10.15
C GLU A 12 1.40 11.31 -10.63
N PRO A 13 1.66 11.25 -11.95
CA PRO A 13 2.88 10.67 -12.50
C PRO A 13 4.15 11.21 -11.84
N GLY A 14 5.10 10.31 -11.57
CA GLY A 14 6.30 10.62 -10.78
C GLY A 14 6.14 10.48 -9.27
N TYR A 15 4.96 10.05 -8.78
CA TYR A 15 4.78 9.69 -7.38
C TYR A 15 5.69 8.52 -6.97
N PHE A 16 6.45 8.74 -5.89
CA PHE A 16 7.25 7.73 -5.19
C PHE A 16 7.19 7.98 -3.68
N SER A 17 7.01 6.94 -2.89
CA SER A 17 6.97 7.04 -1.42
C SER A 17 8.34 6.82 -0.78
N SER A 18 8.54 7.36 0.42
CA SER A 18 9.57 6.82 1.32
C SER A 18 9.22 5.40 1.77
N TRP A 19 10.17 4.70 2.38
CA TRP A 19 9.89 3.45 3.08
C TRP A 19 8.90 3.69 4.22
N HIS A 20 7.87 2.85 4.30
CA HIS A 20 6.84 2.93 5.32
C HIS A 20 6.14 1.60 5.52
N VAL A 21 5.45 1.46 6.65
CA VAL A 21 4.53 0.35 6.91
C VAL A 21 3.09 0.79 6.66
N ALA A 22 2.20 -0.15 6.32
CA ALA A 22 0.77 0.13 6.27
C ALA A 22 0.20 0.51 7.65
N GLY A 23 0.77 -0.06 8.71
CA GLY A 23 0.30 0.10 10.09
C GLY A 23 -0.89 -0.82 10.32
N ASP A 24 -2.10 -0.34 10.07
CA ASP A 24 -3.30 -1.17 10.16
C ASP A 24 -3.58 -1.90 8.84
N PRO A 25 -4.09 -3.15 8.87
CA PRO A 25 -4.48 -3.88 7.68
C PRO A 25 -5.42 -3.06 6.79
N THR A 26 -5.03 -2.86 5.54
CA THR A 26 -5.77 -2.02 4.60
C THR A 26 -5.97 -2.77 3.29
N LEU A 27 -7.23 -2.98 2.91
CA LEU A 27 -7.58 -3.44 1.57
C LEU A 27 -7.38 -2.29 0.58
N ILE A 28 -6.55 -2.52 -0.43
CA ILE A 28 -6.29 -1.59 -1.51
C ILE A 28 -6.89 -2.17 -2.79
N VAL A 29 -7.71 -1.37 -3.47
CA VAL A 29 -8.33 -1.71 -4.76
C VAL A 29 -7.89 -0.67 -5.79
N ILE A 30 -7.19 -1.12 -6.83
CA ILE A 30 -6.69 -0.23 -7.89
C ILE A 30 -7.83 0.04 -8.89
N ARG A 31 -8.10 1.32 -9.14
CA ARG A 31 -9.16 1.79 -10.04
C ARG A 31 -8.63 2.25 -11.39
N SER A 32 -7.43 2.83 -11.43
CA SER A 32 -6.73 3.25 -12.66
C SER A 32 -5.24 3.43 -12.38
N GLY A 33 -4.42 3.45 -13.43
CA GLY A 33 -2.96 3.55 -13.31
C GLY A 33 -2.30 2.26 -12.82
N ILE A 34 -0.99 2.31 -12.61
CA ILE A 34 -0.18 1.17 -12.17
C ILE A 34 0.54 1.55 -10.86
N LEU A 35 0.31 0.75 -9.81
CA LEU A 35 1.00 0.86 -8.53
C LEU A 35 2.06 -0.23 -8.44
N ARG A 36 3.33 0.14 -8.31
CA ARG A 36 4.41 -0.77 -7.95
C ARG A 36 4.60 -0.77 -6.43
N ILE A 37 4.62 -1.95 -5.84
CA ILE A 37 5.09 -2.15 -4.46
C ILE A 37 6.44 -2.86 -4.52
N THR A 38 7.45 -2.29 -3.88
CA THR A 38 8.80 -2.88 -3.80
C THR A 38 9.14 -3.24 -2.36
N LEU A 39 9.69 -4.43 -2.17
CA LEU A 39 10.14 -4.97 -0.89
C LEU A 39 11.65 -4.77 -0.72
N ARG A 40 12.12 -4.96 0.51
CA ARG A 40 13.53 -4.76 0.90
C ARG A 40 14.53 -5.62 0.15
N ASN A 41 14.12 -6.82 -0.25
CA ASN A 41 14.95 -7.74 -1.02
C ASN A 41 15.03 -7.38 -2.52
N GLY A 42 14.39 -6.29 -2.94
CA GLY A 42 14.34 -5.84 -4.33
C GLY A 42 13.22 -6.48 -5.15
N ASP A 43 12.49 -7.45 -4.60
CA ASP A 43 11.30 -7.97 -5.24
C ASP A 43 10.24 -6.88 -5.36
N TYR A 44 9.51 -6.89 -6.46
CA TYR A 44 8.40 -5.96 -6.66
C TYR A 44 7.22 -6.64 -7.32
N ARG A 45 6.05 -6.03 -7.16
CA ARG A 45 4.85 -6.39 -7.90
C ARG A 45 4.13 -5.13 -8.36
N ASP A 46 3.68 -5.17 -9.61
CA ASP A 46 2.83 -4.16 -10.20
C ASP A 46 1.36 -4.58 -10.04
N PHE A 47 0.53 -3.62 -9.63
CA PHE A 47 -0.90 -3.74 -9.48
C PHE A 47 -1.57 -2.75 -10.42
N THR A 48 -2.52 -3.24 -11.21
CA THR A 48 -3.22 -2.53 -12.27
C THR A 48 -4.72 -2.44 -11.95
N ALA A 49 -5.48 -1.71 -12.77
CA ALA A 49 -6.91 -1.56 -12.56
C ALA A 49 -7.63 -2.92 -12.41
N GLY A 50 -8.36 -3.08 -11.29
CA GLY A 50 -9.05 -4.33 -10.94
C GLY A 50 -8.27 -5.22 -9.97
N ASP A 51 -6.95 -5.05 -9.85
CA ASP A 51 -6.17 -5.74 -8.83
C ASP A 51 -6.52 -5.25 -7.42
N MET A 52 -6.47 -6.20 -6.48
CA MET A 52 -6.71 -5.95 -5.07
C MET A 52 -5.74 -6.72 -4.19
N PHE A 53 -5.35 -6.12 -3.08
CA PHE A 53 -4.50 -6.76 -2.08
C PHE A 53 -4.71 -6.12 -0.71
N ILE A 54 -4.34 -6.85 0.35
CA ILE A 54 -4.30 -6.31 1.71
C ILE A 54 -2.86 -5.99 2.05
N ALA A 55 -2.57 -4.71 2.31
CA ALA A 55 -1.32 -4.31 2.92
C ALA A 55 -1.42 -4.54 4.43
N GLN A 56 -0.52 -5.36 4.97
CA GLN A 56 -0.57 -5.84 6.36
C GLN A 56 0.77 -5.77 7.08
N ASP A 57 1.77 -5.12 6.46
CA ASP A 57 3.03 -4.87 7.12
C ASP A 57 2.82 -3.83 8.24
N CYS A 58 3.15 -4.25 9.45
CA CYS A 58 3.01 -3.48 10.68
C CYS A 58 4.26 -3.67 11.55
N LEU A 59 4.46 -2.74 12.48
CA LEU A 59 5.48 -2.89 13.52
C LEU A 59 4.96 -3.81 14.62
N GLN A 60 5.83 -4.61 15.20
CA GLN A 60 5.51 -5.36 16.40
C GLN A 60 5.34 -4.41 17.60
N ALA A 61 4.75 -4.91 18.68
CA ALA A 61 4.65 -4.15 19.93
C ALA A 61 6.06 -3.71 20.37
N ASP A 62 6.18 -2.44 20.74
CA ASP A 62 7.42 -1.78 21.19
C ASP A 62 8.55 -1.70 20.14
N GLU A 63 8.28 -2.06 18.89
CA GLU A 63 9.24 -1.92 17.80
C GLU A 63 9.27 -0.48 17.26
N VAL A 64 10.48 0.06 17.10
CA VAL A 64 10.69 1.39 16.53
C VAL A 64 10.90 1.25 15.02
N PHE A 65 10.22 2.11 14.24
CA PHE A 65 10.39 2.13 12.79
C PHE A 65 11.86 2.36 12.41
N ASN A 66 12.36 1.54 11.49
CA ASN A 66 13.70 1.65 10.93
C ASN A 66 13.57 1.56 9.40
N ASP A 67 13.91 2.65 8.72
CA ASP A 67 13.79 2.80 7.27
C ASP A 67 14.85 2.02 6.47
N GLN A 68 15.68 1.21 7.13
CA GLN A 68 16.57 0.23 6.50
C GLN A 68 16.04 -1.21 6.63
N VAL A 69 15.09 -1.46 7.52
CA VAL A 69 14.60 -2.81 7.85
C VAL A 69 13.12 -2.97 7.53
N HIS A 70 12.30 -1.98 7.85
CA HIS A 70 10.85 -2.14 7.86
C HIS A 70 10.17 -1.61 6.59
N GLY A 71 9.06 -2.26 6.24
CA GLY A 71 8.09 -1.76 5.28
C GLY A 71 8.43 -1.94 3.80
N HIS A 72 7.75 -1.17 2.98
CA HIS A 72 7.81 -1.19 1.51
C HIS A 72 7.88 0.23 0.94
N THR A 73 8.15 0.33 -0.37
CA THR A 73 7.91 1.56 -1.13
C THR A 73 6.73 1.36 -2.09
N ALA A 74 6.10 2.49 -2.45
CA ALA A 74 5.03 2.58 -3.40
C ALA A 74 5.41 3.59 -4.49
N GLU A 75 5.26 3.19 -5.75
CA GLU A 75 5.60 4.01 -6.91
C GLU A 75 4.46 3.96 -7.93
N LEU A 76 4.15 5.10 -8.54
CA LEU A 76 3.29 5.13 -9.71
C LEU A 76 4.14 4.87 -10.96
N ILE A 77 3.77 3.86 -11.74
CA ILE A 77 4.43 3.53 -13.00
C ILE A 77 3.61 4.07 -14.20
N GLY A 78 4.27 4.80 -15.07
CA GLY A 78 3.69 5.36 -16.30
C GLY A 78 3.20 6.80 -16.16
N ASP A 79 2.41 7.22 -17.14
CA ASP A 79 1.90 8.59 -17.31
C ASP A 79 0.42 8.75 -16.94
N GLN A 80 -0.27 7.64 -16.64
CA GLN A 80 -1.64 7.65 -16.17
C GLN A 80 -1.70 7.83 -14.64
N ALA A 81 -2.49 8.80 -14.18
CA ALA A 81 -2.74 9.00 -12.76
C ALA A 81 -3.25 7.72 -12.07
N LEU A 82 -2.65 7.40 -10.93
CA LEU A 82 -3.03 6.27 -10.09
C LEU A 82 -4.23 6.68 -9.24
N SER A 83 -5.30 5.90 -9.31
CA SER A 83 -6.45 6.02 -8.42
C SER A 83 -6.65 4.70 -7.69
N ALA A 84 -6.67 4.75 -6.36
CA ALA A 84 -6.90 3.58 -5.52
C ALA A 84 -7.91 3.89 -4.41
N VAL A 85 -8.72 2.90 -4.07
CA VAL A 85 -9.56 2.93 -2.86
C VAL A 85 -8.84 2.17 -1.77
N HIS A 86 -8.74 2.78 -0.60
CA HIS A 86 -8.20 2.19 0.62
C HIS A 86 -9.35 1.98 1.60
N ILE A 87 -9.48 0.77 2.12
CA ILE A 87 -10.45 0.42 3.15
C ILE A 87 -9.64 -0.12 4.34
N LYS A 88 -9.60 0.64 5.43
CA LYS A 88 -8.92 0.22 6.66
C LYS A 88 -9.81 -0.81 7.36
N LEU A 89 -9.24 -1.95 7.73
CA LEU A 89 -9.95 -3.09 8.30
C LEU A 89 -9.75 -3.10 9.82
N SER A 90 -10.76 -3.55 10.56
CA SER A 90 -10.71 -3.69 12.02
C SER A 90 -9.80 -4.83 12.49
N SER A 91 -9.72 -5.89 11.68
CA SER A 91 -8.90 -7.09 11.89
C SER A 91 -8.77 -7.79 10.55
N LEU A 92 -7.77 -8.67 10.41
CA LEU A 92 -7.80 -9.73 9.40
C LEU A 92 -8.83 -10.77 9.89
N GLY A 93 -9.70 -11.26 9.02
CA GLY A 93 -10.70 -12.27 9.42
C GLY A 93 -10.01 -13.56 9.90
N ASP A 94 -10.73 -14.36 10.70
CA ASP A 94 -10.28 -15.69 11.14
C ASP A 94 -10.06 -16.66 9.97
#